data_AF-A0A7N2MJ97-F1
#
_entry.id   AF-A0A7N2MJ97-F1
#
_cell.length_a   1.000
_cell.length_b   1.000
_cell.length_c   1.000
_cell.angle_alpha   90.00
_cell.angle_beta   90.00
_cell.angle_gamma   90.00
#
_symmetry.space_group_name_H-M   'P 1'
#
loop_
_entity.id
_entity.type
_entity.pdbx_description
1 polymer ?
#
loop_
_entity_poly.entity_id
_entity_poly.type
_entity_poly.pdbx_seq_one_letter_code
_entity_poly.pdbx_strand_id
1 'polypeptide(L)'
;MVQKKEQVKTTETWYDILKSWSKDEIEQLNGILRVVETKKDTAKEDDHKKEESELEVFLLSDKNYTQFMKVLDRGGKIPAPFNSVKKDPDVNSKWAPKEEVASVGDYKIIQRFSPILEHLLSKHGDISTMSMLRPRVKMYIYNMLCESIYSMMNTKVVDITEDLLLEWWTTLRILQFAKFKIQFAFDRLKRVMQAYLGLRVKKEVDNGLDKIDKDILALKERRKRLIAAKSENSSLTEERLREASILKNWKAGTLFFYNYK
;
A
#
# COMPACT_ATOMS: atom_id res chain seq x y z
N MET A 1 35.54 48.10 -28.61
CA MET A 1 35.25 46.92 -27.76
C MET A 1 33.74 46.87 -27.54
N VAL A 2 33.06 45.95 -28.21
CA VAL A 2 31.62 45.72 -28.02
C VAL A 2 31.47 44.73 -26.86
N GLN A 3 30.97 45.18 -25.72
CA GLN A 3 30.56 44.30 -24.64
C GLN A 3 29.32 43.52 -25.09
N LYS A 4 29.49 42.23 -25.40
CA LYS A 4 28.38 41.28 -25.48
C LYS A 4 27.75 41.21 -24.09
N LYS A 5 26.57 41.80 -23.92
CA LYS A 5 25.68 41.48 -22.79
C LYS A 5 25.26 40.03 -22.95
N GLU A 6 25.84 39.17 -22.12
CA GLU A 6 25.36 37.82 -21.88
C GLU A 6 23.94 37.95 -21.35
N GLN A 7 22.94 37.64 -22.19
CA GLN A 7 21.56 37.53 -21.76
C GLN A 7 21.51 36.32 -20.82
N VAL A 8 21.47 36.58 -19.51
CA VAL A 8 21.09 35.60 -18.51
C VAL A 8 19.69 35.14 -18.88
N LYS A 9 19.60 33.96 -19.50
CA LYS A 9 18.34 33.30 -19.81
C LYS A 9 17.77 32.87 -18.47
N THR A 10 16.88 33.67 -17.90
CA THR A 10 16.17 33.33 -16.67
C THR A 10 15.36 32.06 -16.94
N THR A 11 15.81 30.92 -16.42
CA THR A 11 15.08 29.67 -16.50
C THR A 11 13.86 29.79 -15.59
N GLU A 12 12.66 29.81 -16.19
CA GLU A 12 11.40 29.79 -15.45
C GLU A 12 11.31 28.48 -14.66
N THR A 13 10.91 28.56 -13.39
CA THR A 13 10.74 27.37 -12.56
C THR A 13 9.27 27.01 -12.39
N TRP A 14 9.00 25.77 -11.98
CA TRP A 14 7.65 25.35 -11.65
C TRP A 14 7.05 26.19 -10.51
N TYR A 15 7.88 26.61 -9.56
CA TYR A 15 7.52 27.60 -8.54
C TYR A 15 7.00 28.91 -9.12
N ASP A 16 7.71 29.48 -10.11
CA ASP A 16 7.31 30.75 -10.73
C ASP A 16 5.96 30.62 -11.46
N ILE A 17 5.75 29.48 -12.13
CA ILE A 17 4.48 29.15 -12.78
C ILE A 17 3.35 29.13 -11.76
N LEU A 18 3.47 28.36 -10.67
CA LEU A 18 2.41 28.22 -9.69
C LEU A 18 2.13 29.52 -8.95
N LYS A 19 3.18 30.29 -8.64
CA LYS A 19 3.04 31.59 -7.97
C LYS A 19 2.25 32.61 -8.81
N SER A 20 2.26 32.44 -10.13
CA SER A 20 1.52 33.30 -11.06
C SER A 20 0.05 32.92 -11.25
N TRP A 21 -0.46 31.92 -10.52
CA TRP A 21 -1.85 31.47 -10.65
C TRP A 21 -2.83 32.49 -10.08
N SER A 22 -3.96 32.60 -10.76
CA SER A 22 -5.11 33.38 -10.29
C SER A 22 -5.85 32.65 -9.17
N LYS A 23 -6.58 33.41 -8.35
CA LYS A 23 -7.43 32.86 -7.29
C LYS A 23 -8.45 31.85 -7.82
N ASP A 24 -9.02 32.11 -9.00
CA ASP A 24 -9.96 31.20 -9.65
C ASP A 24 -9.33 29.86 -10.04
N GLU A 25 -8.07 29.86 -10.48
CA GLU A 25 -7.35 28.62 -10.83
C GLU A 25 -7.07 27.78 -9.59
N ILE A 26 -6.69 28.44 -8.49
CA ILE A 26 -6.49 27.81 -7.18
C ILE A 26 -7.80 27.23 -6.66
N GLU A 27 -8.91 27.99 -6.74
CA GLU A 27 -10.23 27.52 -6.29
C GLU A 27 -10.73 26.36 -7.15
N GLN A 28 -10.53 26.41 -8.47
CA GLN A 28 -10.89 25.31 -9.37
C GLN A 28 -10.11 24.02 -9.03
N LEU A 29 -8.80 24.13 -8.75
CA LEU A 29 -8.00 22.98 -8.31
C LEU A 29 -8.50 22.43 -6.96
N ASN A 30 -8.72 23.31 -5.99
CA ASN A 30 -9.23 22.93 -4.66
C ASN A 30 -10.59 22.23 -4.74
N GLY A 31 -11.47 22.65 -5.65
CA GLY A 31 -12.74 21.99 -5.92
C GLY A 31 -12.56 20.51 -6.29
N ILE A 32 -11.60 20.20 -7.16
CA ILE A 32 -11.29 18.81 -7.55
C ILE A 32 -10.76 18.02 -6.36
N LEU A 33 -9.83 18.59 -5.60
CA LEU A 33 -9.19 17.92 -4.47
C LEU A 33 -10.19 17.61 -3.34
N ARG A 34 -11.18 18.48 -3.09
CA ARG A 34 -12.24 18.25 -2.09
C ARG A 34 -13.18 17.09 -2.46
N VAL A 35 -13.45 16.87 -3.75
CA VAL A 35 -14.31 15.76 -4.20
C VAL A 35 -13.66 14.40 -3.90
N VAL A 36 -12.33 14.32 -3.98
CA VAL A 36 -11.59 13.08 -3.65
C VAL A 36 -11.69 12.75 -2.16
N GLU A 37 -11.74 13.77 -1.31
CA GLU A 37 -11.82 13.58 0.15
C GLU A 37 -13.24 13.37 0.68
N THR A 38 -14.25 14.04 0.13
CA THR A 38 -15.64 13.90 0.63
C THR A 38 -16.18 12.47 0.48
N LYS A 39 -15.69 11.71 -0.51
CA LYS A 39 -15.97 10.26 -0.62
C LYS A 39 -15.31 9.40 0.47
N LYS A 40 -14.37 9.94 1.22
CA LYS A 40 -13.71 9.27 2.36
C LYS A 40 -14.64 9.18 3.57
N ASP A 41 -15.47 10.20 3.80
CA ASP A 41 -16.29 10.29 5.00
C ASP A 41 -17.62 9.54 4.88
N THR A 42 -18.19 9.42 3.68
CA THR A 42 -19.43 8.67 3.44
C THR A 42 -19.28 7.15 3.51
N ALA A 43 -18.07 6.61 3.71
CA ALA A 43 -17.78 5.17 3.70
C ALA A 43 -17.49 4.58 5.09
N LYS A 44 -17.73 5.34 6.17
CA LYS A 44 -17.37 4.98 7.56
C LYS A 44 -18.47 4.24 8.35
N GLU A 45 -19.68 4.04 7.81
CA GLU A 45 -20.84 3.60 8.60
C GLU A 45 -21.09 2.08 8.70
N ASP A 46 -20.30 1.22 8.08
CA ASP A 46 -20.64 -0.21 7.98
C ASP A 46 -19.49 -1.14 8.43
N ASP A 47 -19.16 -1.14 9.73
CA ASP A 47 -18.20 -2.11 10.27
C ASP A 47 -18.69 -2.73 11.59
N HIS A 48 -19.44 -3.83 11.46
CA HIS A 48 -19.69 -4.77 12.55
C HIS A 48 -19.24 -6.19 12.19
N LYS A 49 -18.24 -6.66 12.97
CA LYS A 49 -17.91 -8.04 13.38
C LYS A 49 -17.32 -9.01 12.33
N LYS A 50 -16.11 -9.52 12.60
CA LYS A 50 -15.93 -10.79 13.35
C LYS A 50 -14.47 -11.09 13.71
N GLU A 51 -14.32 -11.66 14.91
CA GLU A 51 -13.11 -12.20 15.52
C GLU A 51 -12.50 -13.40 14.77
N GLU A 52 -11.21 -13.57 15.07
CA GLU A 52 -10.29 -14.68 14.82
C GLU A 52 -10.91 -16.07 14.65
N SER A 53 -10.60 -16.70 13.51
CA SER A 53 -10.11 -18.10 13.48
C SER A 53 -9.67 -18.48 12.07
N GLU A 54 -8.44 -19.00 12.03
CA GLU A 54 -7.92 -19.97 11.08
C GLU A 54 -7.39 -19.44 9.73
N LEU A 55 -6.07 -19.56 9.62
CA LEU A 55 -5.15 -19.21 8.54
C LEU A 55 -5.44 -19.89 7.17
N GLU A 56 -6.61 -20.49 6.96
CA GLU A 56 -6.86 -21.42 5.83
C GLU A 56 -7.47 -20.79 4.56
N VAL A 57 -7.93 -19.53 4.60
CA VAL A 57 -8.57 -18.87 3.42
C VAL A 57 -7.99 -17.47 3.13
N PHE A 58 -7.01 -17.02 3.91
CA PHE A 58 -6.73 -15.60 4.13
C PHE A 58 -5.88 -14.90 3.05
N LEU A 59 -5.30 -15.61 2.06
CA LEU A 59 -4.28 -15.00 1.20
C LEU A 59 -4.53 -15.05 -0.31
N LEU A 60 -5.55 -15.78 -0.78
CA LEU A 60 -5.75 -15.99 -2.22
C LEU A 60 -7.17 -15.69 -2.72
N SER A 61 -8.09 -15.25 -1.85
CA SER A 61 -9.46 -14.99 -2.26
C SER A 61 -9.58 -13.65 -3.01
N ASP A 62 -10.31 -13.65 -4.13
CA ASP A 62 -10.83 -12.43 -4.78
C ASP A 62 -11.50 -11.47 -3.79
N LYS A 63 -12.02 -11.99 -2.67
CA LYS A 63 -12.60 -11.21 -1.57
C LYS A 63 -11.58 -10.25 -0.93
N ASN A 64 -10.32 -10.66 -0.79
CA ASN A 64 -9.28 -9.85 -0.14
C ASN A 64 -8.71 -8.81 -1.09
N TYR A 65 -8.55 -9.15 -2.37
CA TYR A 65 -8.31 -8.16 -3.42
C TYR A 65 -9.45 -7.13 -3.44
N THR A 66 -10.70 -7.58 -3.41
CA THR A 66 -11.87 -6.69 -3.37
C THR A 66 -11.87 -5.79 -2.13
N GLN A 67 -11.54 -6.31 -0.95
CA GLN A 67 -11.41 -5.51 0.26
C GLN A 67 -10.27 -4.49 0.16
N PHE A 68 -9.11 -4.89 -0.37
CA PHE A 68 -7.99 -3.97 -0.60
C PHE A 68 -8.34 -2.87 -1.60
N MET A 69 -9.01 -3.21 -2.71
CA MET A 69 -9.54 -2.24 -3.66
C MET A 69 -10.54 -1.29 -2.99
N LYS A 70 -11.42 -1.80 -2.12
CA LYS A 70 -12.34 -0.96 -1.34
C LYS A 70 -11.60 0.02 -0.42
N VAL A 71 -10.51 -0.42 0.22
CA VAL A 71 -9.67 0.46 1.04
C VAL A 71 -9.07 1.59 0.20
N LEU A 72 -8.58 1.29 -1.00
CA LEU A 72 -8.03 2.29 -1.91
C LEU A 72 -9.10 3.21 -2.48
N ASP A 73 -10.29 2.69 -2.78
CA ASP A 73 -11.44 3.46 -3.26
C ASP A 73 -12.00 4.41 -2.20
N ARG A 74 -11.85 4.10 -0.91
CA ARG A 74 -12.10 5.04 0.20
C ARG A 74 -11.15 6.25 0.16
N GLY A 75 -10.04 6.15 -0.57
CA GLY A 75 -9.11 7.24 -0.83
C GLY A 75 -8.05 7.44 0.25
N GLY A 76 -6.91 7.99 -0.17
CA GLY A 76 -5.76 8.24 0.68
C GLY A 76 -5.54 9.70 1.03
N LYS A 77 -4.41 9.98 1.69
CA LYS A 77 -3.90 11.36 1.77
C LYS A 77 -3.50 11.78 0.36
N ILE A 78 -3.81 13.02 -0.01
CA ILE A 78 -3.26 13.62 -1.24
C ILE A 78 -1.73 13.56 -1.14
N PRO A 79 -1.00 13.10 -2.17
CA PRO A 79 0.45 12.99 -2.12
C PRO A 79 1.11 14.35 -1.83
N ALA A 80 2.26 14.35 -1.14
CA ALA A 80 3.10 15.55 -1.12
C ALA A 80 3.77 15.71 -2.50
N PRO A 81 4.02 16.94 -2.98
CA PRO A 81 3.71 18.23 -2.36
C PRO A 81 2.24 18.68 -2.45
N PHE A 82 1.40 17.97 -3.19
CA PHE A 82 0.05 18.39 -3.60
C PHE A 82 -0.93 18.62 -2.42
N ASN A 83 -0.72 17.95 -1.29
CA ASN A 83 -1.50 18.20 -0.06
C ASN A 83 -1.27 19.58 0.57
N SER A 84 -0.18 20.26 0.22
CA SER A 84 0.22 21.52 0.83
C SER A 84 -0.47 22.72 0.17
N VAL A 85 -0.91 22.61 -1.09
CA VAL A 85 -1.86 23.53 -1.78
C VAL A 85 -3.12 23.76 -0.96
N LYS A 86 -3.51 22.73 -0.20
CA LYS A 86 -4.76 22.68 0.54
C LYS A 86 -4.70 23.39 1.89
N LYS A 87 -3.51 23.43 2.48
CA LYS A 87 -3.26 24.00 3.81
C LYS A 87 -2.88 25.47 3.74
N ASP A 88 -2.34 25.90 2.61
CA ASP A 88 -1.92 27.27 2.37
C ASP A 88 -2.38 27.68 0.95
N PRO A 89 -3.36 28.60 0.82
CA PRO A 89 -3.78 29.09 -0.48
C PRO A 89 -2.69 29.91 -1.18
N ASP A 90 -1.66 30.36 -0.45
CA ASP A 90 -0.53 31.05 -1.04
C ASP A 90 0.52 30.06 -1.54
N VAL A 91 0.99 30.29 -2.77
CA VAL A 91 2.04 29.48 -3.38
C VAL A 91 3.35 29.75 -2.68
N ASN A 92 3.85 28.76 -1.93
CA ASN A 92 5.11 28.83 -1.22
C ASN A 92 6.03 27.67 -1.63
N SER A 93 7.32 27.79 -1.30
CA SER A 93 8.35 26.83 -1.74
C SER A 93 8.18 25.42 -1.17
N LYS A 94 7.23 25.21 -0.24
CA LYS A 94 6.92 23.92 0.36
C LYS A 94 6.14 23.02 -0.60
N TRP A 95 5.38 23.59 -1.54
CA TRP A 95 4.54 22.82 -2.45
C TRP A 95 4.84 22.99 -3.94
N ALA A 96 5.74 23.90 -4.26
CA ALA A 96 6.14 24.16 -5.62
C ALA A 96 7.67 24.03 -5.74
N PRO A 97 8.19 22.90 -6.24
CA PRO A 97 9.63 22.70 -6.40
C PRO A 97 10.21 23.79 -7.31
N LYS A 98 11.41 24.26 -6.97
CA LYS A 98 12.21 25.19 -7.80
C LYS A 98 12.92 24.45 -8.93
N GLU A 99 12.17 23.61 -9.62
CA GLU A 99 12.66 22.81 -10.73
C GLU A 99 12.41 23.51 -12.05
N GLU A 100 13.35 23.34 -12.97
CA GLU A 100 13.25 23.87 -14.32
C GLU A 100 12.08 23.22 -15.06
N VAL A 101 11.45 24.01 -15.92
CA VAL A 101 10.32 23.56 -16.74
C VAL A 101 10.72 23.47 -18.20
N ALA A 102 10.09 22.55 -18.91
CA ALA A 102 10.17 22.44 -20.36
C ALA A 102 8.77 22.49 -20.97
N SER A 103 8.69 22.91 -22.22
CA SER A 103 7.45 22.90 -23.00
C SER A 103 7.34 21.58 -23.76
N VAL A 104 6.20 20.90 -23.60
CA VAL A 104 5.83 19.69 -24.34
C VAL A 104 4.42 19.89 -24.88
N GLY A 105 4.31 20.09 -26.20
CA GLY A 105 3.07 20.55 -26.82
C GLY A 105 2.61 21.88 -26.20
N ASP A 106 1.34 21.94 -25.79
CA ASP A 106 0.74 23.13 -25.18
C ASP A 106 0.97 23.23 -23.65
N TYR A 107 1.76 22.32 -23.07
CA TYR A 107 1.93 22.20 -21.62
C TYR A 107 3.34 22.58 -21.18
N LYS A 108 3.46 23.26 -20.02
CA LYS A 108 4.73 23.37 -19.29
C LYS A 108 4.78 22.29 -18.21
N ILE A 109 5.83 21.47 -18.24
CA ILE A 109 6.04 20.35 -17.33
C ILE A 109 7.41 20.51 -16.66
N ILE A 110 7.55 20.01 -15.44
CA ILE A 110 8.86 19.85 -14.81
C ILE A 110 9.77 19.04 -15.76
N GLN A 111 10.99 19.53 -15.99
CA GLN A 111 11.85 19.06 -17.08
C GLN A 111 12.11 17.54 -17.06
N ARG A 112 12.33 16.94 -15.88
CA ARG A 112 12.54 15.48 -15.75
C ARG A 112 11.34 14.64 -16.22
N PHE A 113 10.15 15.23 -16.27
CA PHE A 113 8.91 14.57 -16.69
C PHE A 113 8.60 14.76 -18.18
N SER A 114 9.34 15.60 -18.89
CA SER A 114 9.13 15.86 -20.32
C SER A 114 9.07 14.59 -21.17
N PRO A 115 10.01 13.63 -21.02
CA PRO A 115 9.98 12.40 -21.82
C PRO A 115 8.72 11.54 -21.54
N ILE A 116 8.19 11.59 -20.32
CA ILE A 116 6.97 10.88 -19.93
C ILE A 116 5.77 11.51 -20.63
N LEU A 117 5.65 12.84 -20.58
CA LEU A 117 4.54 13.55 -21.20
C LEU A 117 4.57 13.40 -22.72
N GLU A 118 5.73 13.51 -23.36
CA GLU A 118 5.90 13.28 -24.80
C GLU A 118 5.41 11.89 -25.20
N HIS A 119 5.83 10.86 -24.46
CA HIS A 119 5.40 9.49 -24.72
C HIS A 119 3.89 9.31 -24.51
N LEU A 120 3.32 9.90 -23.46
CA LEU A 120 1.88 9.86 -23.20
C LEU A 120 1.08 10.49 -24.34
N LEU A 121 1.44 11.70 -24.76
CA LEU A 121 0.75 12.42 -25.83
C LEU A 121 0.90 11.71 -27.17
N SER A 122 2.09 11.18 -27.48
CA SER A 122 2.33 10.39 -28.68
C SER A 122 1.43 9.15 -28.75
N LYS A 123 1.27 8.45 -27.61
CA LYS A 123 0.55 7.17 -27.56
C LYS A 123 -0.95 7.31 -27.39
N HIS A 124 -1.41 8.31 -26.64
CA HIS A 124 -2.80 8.44 -26.21
C HIS A 124 -3.47 9.73 -26.69
N GLY A 125 -2.73 10.62 -27.34
CA GLY A 125 -3.18 11.99 -27.62
C GLY A 125 -3.33 12.81 -26.35
N ASP A 126 -3.99 13.97 -26.46
CA ASP A 126 -4.36 14.76 -25.30
C ASP A 126 -5.51 14.06 -24.53
N ILE A 127 -5.17 13.50 -23.38
CA ILE A 127 -6.13 12.79 -22.52
C ILE A 127 -7.06 13.73 -21.75
N SER A 128 -6.84 15.05 -21.83
CA SER A 128 -7.61 16.08 -21.12
C SER A 128 -8.71 16.72 -21.97
N THR A 129 -8.97 16.22 -23.18
CA THR A 129 -9.92 16.85 -24.13
C THR A 129 -11.35 16.96 -23.60
N MET A 130 -11.77 16.05 -22.71
CA MET A 130 -13.10 16.07 -22.07
C MET A 130 -13.15 16.93 -20.81
N SER A 131 -12.00 17.41 -20.34
CA SER A 131 -11.90 18.22 -19.14
C SER A 131 -12.28 19.68 -19.44
N MET A 132 -13.20 20.23 -18.65
CA MET A 132 -13.59 21.65 -18.70
C MET A 132 -12.69 22.54 -17.83
N LEU A 133 -11.58 22.02 -17.34
CA LEU A 133 -10.66 22.76 -16.49
C LEU A 133 -9.90 23.83 -17.28
N ARG A 134 -9.47 24.87 -16.59
CA ARG A 134 -8.62 25.92 -17.17
C ARG A 134 -7.26 25.31 -17.58
N PRO A 135 -6.62 25.80 -18.66
CA PRO A 135 -5.38 25.23 -19.16
C PRO A 135 -4.27 25.05 -18.12
N ARG A 136 -4.07 26.03 -17.22
CA ARG A 136 -3.05 25.92 -16.16
C ARG A 136 -3.39 24.84 -15.12
N VAL A 137 -4.67 24.64 -14.81
CA VAL A 137 -5.10 23.56 -13.92
C VAL A 137 -4.90 22.20 -14.59
N LYS A 138 -5.19 22.08 -15.89
CA LYS A 138 -4.89 20.85 -16.66
C LYS A 138 -3.39 20.54 -16.66
N MET A 139 -2.56 21.55 -16.88
CA MET A 139 -1.10 21.45 -16.84
C MET A 139 -0.58 20.95 -15.48
N TYR A 140 -1.16 21.43 -14.38
CA TYR A 140 -0.85 20.91 -13.04
C TYR A 140 -1.20 19.44 -12.86
N ILE A 141 -2.37 19.05 -13.35
CA ILE A 141 -2.83 17.66 -13.31
C ILE A 141 -1.95 16.75 -14.17
N TYR A 142 -1.45 17.23 -15.30
CA TYR A 142 -0.43 16.52 -16.07
C TYR A 142 0.88 16.34 -15.30
N ASN A 143 1.32 17.33 -14.53
CA ASN A 143 2.50 17.17 -13.66
C ASN A 143 2.27 16.10 -12.58
N MET A 144 1.11 16.08 -11.93
CA MET A 144 0.75 15.00 -10.98
C MET A 144 0.79 13.61 -11.64
N LEU A 145 0.27 13.50 -12.87
CA LEU A 145 0.30 12.25 -13.62
C LEU A 145 1.72 11.78 -13.90
N CYS A 146 2.54 12.68 -14.44
CA CYS A 146 3.89 12.34 -14.85
C CYS A 146 4.76 12.01 -13.65
N GLU A 147 4.56 12.68 -12.51
CA GLU A 147 5.21 12.34 -11.25
C GLU A 147 4.81 10.95 -10.76
N SER A 148 3.53 10.61 -10.80
CA SER A 148 3.06 9.26 -10.44
C SER A 148 3.64 8.18 -11.36
N ILE A 149 3.71 8.44 -12.66
CA ILE A 149 4.33 7.52 -13.63
C ILE A 149 5.83 7.41 -13.38
N TYR A 150 6.52 8.53 -13.13
CA TYR A 150 7.94 8.53 -12.79
C TYR A 150 8.20 7.71 -11.51
N SER A 151 7.41 7.91 -10.46
CA SER A 151 7.49 7.13 -9.22
C SER A 151 7.29 5.64 -9.49
N MET A 152 6.26 5.27 -10.26
CA MET A 152 6.02 3.87 -10.66
C MET A 152 7.17 3.27 -11.48
N MET A 153 7.78 4.03 -12.39
CA MET A 153 8.91 3.57 -13.22
C MET A 153 10.17 3.32 -12.40
N ASN A 154 10.36 4.06 -11.31
CA ASN A 154 11.55 3.99 -10.47
C ASN A 154 11.36 3.11 -9.21
N THR A 155 10.20 2.48 -9.04
CA THR A 155 9.91 1.60 -7.90
C THR A 155 9.81 0.15 -8.36
N LYS A 156 10.65 -0.74 -7.83
CA LYS A 156 10.51 -2.18 -8.07
C LYS A 156 9.30 -2.71 -7.31
N VAL A 157 8.63 -3.74 -7.85
CA VAL A 157 7.42 -4.31 -7.23
C VAL A 157 7.68 -4.79 -5.78
N VAL A 158 8.87 -5.32 -5.51
CA VAL A 158 9.29 -5.75 -4.17
C VAL A 158 9.45 -4.61 -3.16
N ASP A 159 9.68 -3.39 -3.64
CA ASP A 159 9.92 -2.20 -2.83
C ASP A 159 8.64 -1.35 -2.68
N ILE A 160 7.51 -1.78 -3.26
CA ILE A 160 6.23 -1.11 -3.15
C ILE A 160 5.72 -1.18 -1.71
N THR A 161 5.23 -0.04 -1.22
CA THR A 161 4.51 0.08 0.06
C THR A 161 3.02 0.34 -0.17
N GLU A 162 2.19 0.10 0.84
CA GLU A 162 0.77 0.44 0.77
C GLU A 162 0.56 1.95 0.58
N ASP A 163 1.41 2.78 1.18
CA ASP A 163 1.37 4.23 1.02
C ASP A 163 1.61 4.65 -0.45
N LEU A 164 2.59 4.06 -1.13
CA LEU A 164 2.84 4.34 -2.55
C LEU A 164 1.67 3.94 -3.43
N LEU A 165 1.07 2.78 -3.20
CA LEU A 165 -0.12 2.34 -3.94
C LEU A 165 -1.28 3.30 -3.73
N LEU A 166 -1.47 3.75 -2.49
CA LEU A 166 -2.49 4.70 -2.11
C LEU A 166 -2.27 6.07 -2.77
N GLU A 167 -1.03 6.55 -2.84
CA GLU A 167 -0.66 7.81 -3.51
C GLU A 167 -0.90 7.76 -5.02
N TRP A 168 -0.45 6.69 -5.69
CA TRP A 168 -0.69 6.50 -7.12
C TRP A 168 -2.19 6.38 -7.42
N TRP A 169 -2.93 5.61 -6.60
CA TRP A 169 -4.37 5.46 -6.75
C TRP A 169 -5.10 6.79 -6.58
N THR A 170 -4.76 7.53 -5.53
CA THR A 170 -5.36 8.85 -5.23
C THR A 170 -5.11 9.84 -6.37
N THR A 171 -3.90 9.83 -6.94
CA THR A 171 -3.58 10.67 -8.10
C THR A 171 -4.47 10.32 -9.28
N LEU A 172 -4.56 9.04 -9.66
CA LEU A 172 -5.43 8.63 -10.78
C LEU A 172 -6.91 8.97 -10.52
N ARG A 173 -7.37 8.89 -9.27
CA ARG A 173 -8.73 9.33 -8.90
C ARG A 173 -8.94 10.81 -9.14
N ILE A 174 -7.99 11.68 -8.75
CA ILE A 174 -8.04 13.12 -9.04
C ILE A 174 -8.20 13.37 -10.54
N LEU A 175 -7.39 12.69 -11.36
CA LEU A 175 -7.48 12.78 -12.82
C LEU A 175 -8.84 12.34 -13.37
N GLN A 176 -9.38 11.23 -12.85
CA GLN A 176 -10.70 10.72 -13.22
C GLN A 176 -11.80 11.75 -12.92
N PHE A 177 -11.76 12.37 -11.75
CA PHE A 177 -12.70 13.44 -11.37
C PHE A 177 -12.55 14.68 -12.25
N ALA A 178 -11.32 15.01 -12.63
CA ALA A 178 -10.99 16.05 -13.59
C ALA A 178 -11.40 15.72 -15.05
N LYS A 179 -12.03 14.57 -15.30
CA LYS A 179 -12.48 14.09 -16.62
C LYS A 179 -11.35 13.82 -17.61
N PHE A 180 -10.17 13.43 -17.11
CA PHE A 180 -9.08 12.94 -17.96
C PHE A 180 -9.35 11.48 -18.36
N LYS A 181 -9.05 11.12 -19.61
CA LYS A 181 -9.19 9.77 -20.17
C LYS A 181 -8.03 8.87 -19.76
N ILE A 182 -8.07 8.39 -18.51
CA ILE A 182 -6.95 7.68 -17.86
C ILE A 182 -7.22 6.21 -17.55
N GLN A 183 -8.17 5.58 -18.23
CA GLN A 183 -8.52 4.18 -17.97
C GLN A 183 -7.30 3.25 -18.12
N PHE A 184 -6.45 3.50 -19.12
CA PHE A 184 -5.21 2.76 -19.33
C PHE A 184 -4.27 2.79 -18.12
N ALA A 185 -4.21 3.92 -17.39
CA ALA A 185 -3.36 4.08 -16.23
C ALA A 185 -3.90 3.28 -15.04
N PHE A 186 -5.22 3.27 -14.83
CA PHE A 186 -5.86 2.42 -13.83
C PHE A 186 -5.62 0.94 -14.12
N ASP A 187 -5.76 0.52 -15.37
CA ASP A 187 -5.56 -0.88 -15.76
C ASP A 187 -4.11 -1.31 -15.50
N ARG A 188 -3.14 -0.43 -15.76
CA ARG A 188 -1.73 -0.67 -15.44
C ARG A 188 -1.49 -0.74 -13.92
N LEU A 189 -2.03 0.20 -13.15
CA LEU A 189 -1.88 0.23 -11.70
C LEU A 189 -2.49 -1.02 -11.05
N LYS A 190 -3.66 -1.48 -11.51
CA LYS A 190 -4.28 -2.73 -11.03
C LYS A 190 -3.37 -3.94 -11.22
N ARG A 191 -2.66 -4.03 -12.35
CA ARG A 191 -1.67 -5.11 -12.58
C ARG A 191 -0.49 -5.01 -11.62
N VAL A 192 0.00 -3.80 -11.36
CA VAL A 192 1.07 -3.57 -10.37
C VAL A 192 0.63 -4.00 -8.97
N MET A 193 -0.60 -3.64 -8.58
CA MET A 193 -1.18 -4.02 -7.30
C MET A 193 -1.36 -5.54 -7.17
N GLN A 194 -1.80 -6.22 -8.23
CA GLN A 194 -1.89 -7.67 -8.25
C GLN A 194 -0.52 -8.32 -8.03
N ALA A 195 0.52 -7.80 -8.70
CA ALA A 195 1.88 -8.30 -8.51
C ALA A 195 2.40 -8.06 -7.09
N TYR A 196 2.16 -6.88 -6.52
CA TYR A 196 2.48 -6.55 -5.12
C TYR A 196 1.81 -7.52 -4.14
N LEU A 197 0.49 -7.74 -4.29
CA LEU A 197 -0.26 -8.65 -3.43
C LEU A 197 0.25 -10.08 -3.57
N GLY A 198 0.54 -10.55 -4.79
CA GLY A 198 1.11 -11.87 -5.00
C GLY A 198 2.44 -12.09 -4.27
N LEU A 199 3.33 -11.08 -4.28
CA LEU A 199 4.59 -11.15 -3.53
C LEU A 199 4.38 -11.12 -2.03
N ARG A 200 3.47 -10.28 -1.53
CA ARG A 200 3.13 -10.22 -0.11
C ARG A 200 2.60 -11.56 0.39
N VAL A 201 1.64 -12.12 -0.35
CA VAL A 201 1.05 -13.43 -0.07
C VAL A 201 2.11 -14.51 -0.03
N LYS A 202 2.99 -14.56 -1.03
CA LYS A 202 4.10 -15.52 -1.06
C LYS A 202 4.96 -15.40 0.20
N LYS A 203 5.36 -14.18 0.58
CA LYS A 203 6.17 -13.95 1.78
C LYS A 203 5.46 -14.40 3.07
N GLU A 204 4.16 -14.15 3.18
CA GLU A 204 3.37 -14.57 4.35
C GLU A 204 3.22 -16.10 4.42
N VAL A 205 3.02 -16.76 3.27
CA VAL A 205 3.00 -18.23 3.18
C VAL A 205 4.37 -18.81 3.54
N ASP A 206 5.46 -18.30 2.96
CA ASP A 206 6.82 -18.79 3.22
C ASP A 206 7.15 -18.67 4.73
N ASN A 207 6.83 -17.52 5.35
CA ASN A 207 7.01 -17.32 6.80
C ASN A 207 6.15 -18.28 7.65
N GLY A 208 4.91 -18.56 7.19
CA GLY A 208 4.00 -19.48 7.86
C GLY A 208 4.51 -20.93 7.81
N LEU A 209 5.01 -21.36 6.65
CA LEU A 209 5.63 -22.67 6.46
C LEU A 209 6.89 -22.80 7.34
N ASP A 210 7.77 -21.81 7.34
CA ASP A 210 8.97 -21.79 8.19
C ASP A 210 8.64 -21.94 9.69
N LYS A 211 7.53 -21.33 10.13
CA LYS A 211 7.05 -21.46 11.51
C LYS A 211 6.55 -22.88 11.80
N ILE A 212 5.73 -23.43 10.90
CA ILE A 212 5.20 -24.79 11.02
C ILE A 212 6.35 -25.81 11.04
N ASP A 213 7.35 -25.66 10.18
CA ASP A 213 8.51 -26.55 10.13
C ASP A 213 9.31 -26.54 11.44
N LYS A 214 9.50 -25.35 12.05
CA LYS A 214 10.11 -25.21 13.38
C LYS A 214 9.28 -25.91 14.45
N ASP A 215 7.96 -25.75 14.43
CA ASP A 215 7.05 -26.40 15.40
C ASP A 215 7.08 -27.93 15.25
N ILE A 216 7.09 -28.44 14.02
CA ILE A 216 7.24 -29.88 13.72
C ILE A 216 8.55 -30.42 14.28
N LEU A 217 9.68 -29.71 14.08
CA LEU A 217 10.97 -30.11 14.62
C LEU A 217 10.94 -30.16 16.16
N ALA A 218 10.39 -29.14 16.81
CA ALA A 218 10.27 -29.08 18.26
C ALA A 218 9.42 -30.25 18.82
N LEU A 219 8.29 -30.56 18.16
CA LEU A 219 7.42 -31.67 18.53
C LEU A 219 8.10 -33.03 18.32
N LYS A 220 8.87 -33.21 17.24
CA LYS A 220 9.67 -34.42 17.02
C LYS A 220 10.69 -34.64 18.13
N GLU A 221 11.40 -33.61 18.56
CA GLU A 221 12.35 -33.71 19.69
C GLU A 221 11.67 -33.96 21.04
N ARG A 222 10.49 -33.35 21.28
CA ARG A 222 9.68 -33.66 22.47
C ARG A 222 9.24 -35.12 22.48
N ARG A 223 8.81 -35.65 21.33
CA ARG A 223 8.44 -37.07 21.17
C ARG A 223 9.61 -38.00 21.48
N LYS A 224 10.81 -37.71 20.97
CA LYS A 224 12.02 -38.50 21.26
C LYS A 224 12.32 -38.54 22.76
N ARG A 225 12.26 -37.38 23.44
CA ARG A 225 12.45 -37.30 24.91
C ARG A 225 11.42 -38.13 25.68
N LEU A 226 10.15 -38.11 25.28
CA LEU A 226 9.11 -38.94 25.89
C LEU A 226 9.36 -40.44 25.70
N ILE A 227 9.83 -40.85 24.52
CA ILE A 227 10.19 -42.25 24.25
C ILE A 227 11.37 -42.68 25.14
N ALA A 228 12.42 -41.86 25.24
CA ALA A 228 13.59 -42.14 26.10
C ALA A 228 13.20 -42.24 27.58
N ALA A 229 12.42 -41.28 28.08
CA ALA A 229 11.93 -41.30 29.46
C ALA A 229 11.02 -42.50 29.76
N LYS A 230 10.24 -42.96 28.77
CA LYS A 230 9.43 -44.18 28.90
C LYS A 230 10.31 -45.43 29.02
N SER A 231 11.38 -45.55 28.24
CA SER A 231 12.32 -46.68 28.34
C SER A 231 13.11 -46.68 29.64
N GLU A 232 13.50 -45.51 30.14
CA GLU A 232 14.34 -45.39 31.36
C GLU A 232 13.54 -45.67 32.64
N ASN A 233 12.25 -45.29 32.68
CA ASN A 233 11.38 -45.52 33.83
C ASN A 233 10.67 -46.89 33.81
N SER A 234 11.06 -47.83 32.94
CA SER A 234 10.31 -49.07 32.67
C SER A 234 9.97 -49.87 33.94
N SER A 235 10.96 -50.16 34.79
CA SER A 235 10.77 -51.00 35.98
C SER A 235 9.91 -50.33 37.05
N LEU A 236 10.17 -49.05 37.33
CA LEU A 236 9.47 -48.28 38.36
C LEU A 236 8.04 -47.91 37.91
N THR A 237 7.81 -47.76 36.61
CA THR A 237 6.46 -47.56 36.05
C THR A 237 5.66 -48.86 36.07
N GLU A 238 6.28 -50.01 35.75
CA GLU A 238 5.65 -51.32 35.87
C GLU A 238 5.24 -51.64 37.31
N GLU A 239 6.10 -51.36 38.30
CA GLU A 239 5.78 -51.55 39.71
C GLU A 239 4.59 -50.68 40.15
N ARG A 240 4.59 -49.39 39.81
CA ARG A 240 3.47 -48.49 40.08
C ARG A 240 2.17 -48.90 39.41
N LEU A 241 2.24 -49.38 38.15
CA LEU A 241 1.07 -49.89 37.43
C LEU A 241 0.54 -51.19 38.08
N ARG A 242 1.44 -52.03 38.61
CA ARG A 242 1.08 -53.25 39.33
C ARG A 242 0.33 -52.92 40.62
N GLU A 243 0.86 -52.02 41.45
CA GLU A 243 0.16 -51.52 42.64
C GLU A 243 -1.18 -50.89 42.28
N ALA A 244 -1.22 -49.99 41.30
CA ALA A 244 -2.46 -49.37 40.85
C ALA A 244 -3.50 -50.41 40.40
N SER A 245 -3.08 -51.48 39.71
CA SER A 245 -3.99 -52.55 39.29
C SER A 245 -4.55 -53.36 40.45
N ILE A 246 -3.76 -53.57 41.51
CA ILE A 246 -4.22 -54.24 42.74
C ILE A 246 -5.21 -53.35 43.50
N LEU A 247 -4.91 -52.05 43.57
CA LEU A 247 -5.60 -51.10 44.44
C LEU A 247 -6.79 -50.39 43.79
N LYS A 248 -6.95 -50.42 42.46
CA LYS A 248 -7.93 -49.59 41.72
C LYS A 248 -9.39 -49.73 42.17
N ASN A 249 -9.76 -50.86 42.77
CA ASN A 249 -11.13 -51.13 43.22
C ASN A 249 -11.30 -51.00 44.73
N TRP A 250 -10.24 -50.62 45.45
CA TRP A 250 -10.23 -50.51 46.90
C TRP A 250 -10.49 -49.06 47.31
N LYS A 251 -11.11 -48.85 48.48
CA LYS A 251 -11.24 -47.50 49.04
C LYS A 251 -9.90 -47.11 49.69
N ALA A 252 -9.42 -45.90 49.46
CA ALA A 252 -8.12 -45.46 50.01
C ALA A 252 -8.03 -45.63 51.54
N GLY A 253 -9.13 -45.40 52.27
CA GLY A 253 -9.18 -45.57 53.73
C GLY A 253 -9.08 -47.03 54.20
N THR A 254 -9.39 -48.03 53.36
CA THR A 254 -9.25 -49.46 53.73
C THR A 254 -7.81 -49.96 53.65
N LEU A 255 -6.89 -49.21 53.03
CA LEU A 255 -5.48 -49.61 52.88
C LEU A 255 -4.67 -49.52 54.16
N PHE A 256 -5.04 -48.63 55.09
CA PHE A 256 -4.34 -48.44 56.37
C PHE A 256 -4.45 -49.64 57.32
N PHE A 257 -5.34 -50.59 57.03
CA PHE A 257 -5.63 -51.73 57.90
C PHE A 257 -5.14 -53.07 57.34
N TYR A 258 -4.49 -53.09 56.17
CA TYR A 258 -3.95 -54.31 55.55
C TYR A 258 -2.41 -54.31 55.62
N ASN A 259 -1.82 -55.33 56.26
CA ASN A 259 -0.38 -55.58 56.22
C ASN A 259 -0.03 -56.41 54.98
N TYR A 260 0.81 -55.86 54.10
CA TYR A 260 1.43 -56.61 53.01
C TYR A 260 2.26 -57.76 53.63
N LYS A 261 1.88 -59.01 53.38
CA LYS A 261 2.67 -60.21 53.67
C LYS A 261 3.43 -60.64 52.43
#